data_AF-A0A969I540-F1
#
_entry.id   AF-A0A969I540-F1
#
_cell.length_a   1.000
_cell.length_b   1.000
_cell.length_c   1.000
_cell.angle_alpha   90.00
_cell.angle_beta   90.00
_cell.angle_gamma   90.00
#
_symmetry.space_group_name_H-M   'P 1'
#
loop_
_entity.id
_entity.type
_entity.pdbx_description
1 polymer ?
#
loop_
_entity_poly.entity_id
_entity_poly.type
_entity_poly.pdbx_seq_one_letter_code
_entity_poly.pdbx_strand_id
1 'polypeptide(L)'
;MALPAVRPFYNEAGELQAVFAVDLSLLSISQFLNTLEIGDSGEVFIMERDGMLVSSSTNDLPFRETADGQERLPTGESSSALIRSTVTFLDEKFSNFSLISREQQLSFVTARQRQLVQVTPYRDRYGLDWLIVVVVPESDFMAQIHQNRRTTIQLCLVALAVASVSGIFTARWLTHPILSVNQAARDIAAGQLDRQVRVAGIRELHDLAGSFNSMAYQLRKSFATLAAKNADLEQARTALTAANEQLEDKVEERTAQLLHANAEIAGLNQRLEAENLRMSTELEIAKRLQVVVLPRDRELEQIDGLEIAGWMDPADE
;
A
#
# COMPACT_ATOMS: atom_id res chain seq x y z
N MET A 1 -20.48 0.50 -78.81
CA MET A 1 -21.46 1.49 -78.32
C MET A 1 -20.79 2.82 -78.02
N ALA A 2 -21.46 3.92 -78.33
CA ALA A 2 -21.04 5.27 -77.99
C ALA A 2 -22.25 6.05 -77.45
N LEU A 3 -21.99 7.08 -76.66
CA LEU A 3 -22.96 8.06 -76.19
C LEU A 3 -22.91 9.27 -77.14
N PRO A 4 -23.90 9.45 -78.03
CA PRO A 4 -23.93 10.57 -78.96
C PRO A 4 -24.42 11.83 -78.25
N ALA A 5 -23.61 12.88 -78.26
CA ALA A 5 -24.03 14.23 -77.89
C ALA A 5 -24.47 14.97 -79.16
N VAL A 6 -25.77 15.20 -79.29
CA VAL A 6 -26.37 15.75 -80.51
C VAL A 6 -26.92 17.16 -80.27
N ARG A 7 -26.61 18.10 -81.17
CA ARG A 7 -27.12 19.46 -81.14
C ARG A 7 -27.61 19.91 -82.52
N PRO A 8 -28.91 20.24 -82.69
CA PRO A 8 -29.42 20.82 -83.92
C PRO A 8 -28.95 22.27 -84.07
N PHE A 9 -28.74 22.68 -85.32
CA PHE A 9 -28.36 24.04 -85.73
C PHE A 9 -29.46 24.60 -86.64
N TYR A 10 -30.06 25.71 -86.22
CA TYR A 10 -31.14 26.39 -86.91
C TYR A 10 -30.65 27.72 -87.49
N ASN A 11 -31.20 28.15 -88.63
CA ASN A 11 -30.98 29.50 -89.15
C ASN A 11 -31.79 30.57 -88.37
N GLU A 12 -31.61 31.84 -88.72
CA GLU A 12 -32.37 32.96 -88.12
C GLU A 12 -33.89 32.87 -88.35
N ALA A 13 -34.33 32.13 -89.37
CA ALA A 13 -35.73 31.85 -89.65
C ALA A 13 -36.30 30.65 -88.86
N GLY A 14 -35.49 29.98 -88.03
CA GLY A 14 -35.91 28.82 -87.24
C GLY A 14 -35.95 27.50 -88.00
N GLU A 15 -35.43 27.45 -89.22
CA GLU A 15 -35.37 26.23 -90.03
C GLU A 15 -34.11 25.41 -89.69
N LEU A 16 -34.27 24.10 -89.54
CA LEU A 16 -33.16 23.18 -89.24
C LEU A 16 -32.19 23.12 -90.43
N GLN A 17 -30.94 23.51 -90.21
CA GLN A 17 -29.90 23.52 -91.24
C GLN A 17 -28.93 22.34 -91.09
N ALA A 18 -28.58 21.97 -89.87
CA ALA A 18 -27.66 20.87 -89.60
C ALA A 18 -27.87 20.25 -88.23
N VAL A 19 -27.27 19.09 -88.00
CA VAL A 19 -27.20 18.43 -86.70
C VAL A 19 -25.74 18.07 -86.44
N PHE A 20 -25.17 18.62 -85.37
CA PHE A 20 -23.83 18.26 -84.91
C PHE A 20 -23.94 17.09 -83.95
N ALA A 21 -23.15 16.05 -84.16
CA ALA A 21 -23.05 14.91 -83.26
C ALA A 21 -21.59 14.68 -82.86
N VAL A 22 -21.35 14.43 -81.58
CA VAL A 22 -20.06 13.97 -81.05
C VAL A 22 -20.29 12.68 -80.31
N ASP A 23 -19.64 11.61 -80.75
CA ASP A 23 -19.78 10.29 -80.14
C ASP A 23 -18.69 10.09 -79.08
N LEU A 24 -19.10 9.92 -77.83
CA LEU A 24 -18.20 9.52 -76.76
C LEU A 24 -18.23 7.99 -76.63
N SER A 25 -17.09 7.33 -76.85
CA SER A 25 -16.99 5.88 -76.69
C SER A 25 -17.12 5.48 -75.22
N LEU A 26 -18.04 4.55 -74.90
CA LEU A 26 -18.15 4.00 -73.55
C LEU A 26 -16.89 3.23 -73.13
N LEU A 27 -16.14 2.70 -74.10
CA LEU A 27 -14.86 2.04 -73.84
C LEU A 27 -13.80 3.00 -73.28
N SER A 28 -13.84 4.28 -73.69
CA SER A 28 -12.92 5.29 -73.14
C SER A 28 -13.21 5.56 -71.67
N ILE A 29 -14.48 5.48 -71.25
CA ILE A 29 -14.85 5.58 -69.83
C ILE A 29 -14.34 4.35 -69.08
N SER A 30 -14.52 3.14 -69.60
CA SER A 30 -14.00 1.92 -68.96
C SER A 30 -12.47 1.94 -68.83
N GLN A 31 -11.76 2.40 -69.87
CA GLN A 31 -10.31 2.59 -69.80
C GLN A 31 -9.91 3.57 -68.71
N PHE A 32 -10.62 4.69 -68.57
CA PHE A 32 -10.38 5.63 -67.48
C PHE A 32 -10.64 4.98 -66.11
N LEU A 33 -11.78 4.30 -65.93
CA LEU A 33 -12.12 3.63 -64.66
C LEU A 33 -11.10 2.55 -64.29
N ASN A 34 -10.54 1.83 -65.27
CA ASN A 34 -9.51 0.82 -65.04
C ASN A 34 -8.17 1.41 -64.55
N THR A 35 -7.91 2.70 -64.82
CA THR A 35 -6.71 3.40 -64.29
C THR A 35 -6.85 3.89 -62.86
N LEU A 36 -8.05 3.82 -62.26
CA LEU A 36 -8.29 4.27 -60.89
C LEU A 36 -7.84 3.20 -59.89
N GLU A 37 -6.91 3.55 -59.02
CA GLU A 37 -6.51 2.71 -57.89
C GLU A 37 -7.51 2.90 -56.73
N ILE A 38 -8.38 1.92 -56.51
CA ILE A 38 -9.41 1.95 -55.46
C ILE A 38 -9.16 0.79 -54.50
N GLY A 39 -8.30 1.02 -53.50
CA GLY A 39 -7.83 -0.08 -52.64
C GLY A 39 -7.04 -1.12 -53.45
N ASP A 40 -6.88 -2.31 -52.88
CA ASP A 40 -6.16 -3.42 -53.54
C ASP A 40 -7.10 -4.23 -54.44
N SER A 41 -8.38 -4.29 -54.10
CA SER A 41 -9.40 -5.11 -54.76
C SER A 41 -10.76 -4.43 -54.87
N GLY A 42 -10.82 -3.11 -54.64
CA GLY A 42 -12.02 -2.33 -54.86
C GLY A 42 -12.31 -2.12 -56.34
N GLU A 43 -13.59 -1.98 -56.66
CA GLU A 43 -14.08 -1.83 -58.03
C GLU A 43 -15.03 -0.65 -58.13
N VAL A 44 -15.01 0.03 -59.28
CA VAL A 44 -15.96 1.08 -59.62
C VAL A 44 -16.70 0.72 -60.89
N PHE A 45 -18.00 0.96 -60.90
CA PHE A 45 -18.82 0.79 -62.08
C PHE A 45 -19.89 1.87 -62.16
N ILE A 46 -20.34 2.10 -63.39
CA ILE A 46 -21.39 3.04 -63.74
C ILE A 46 -22.52 2.24 -64.36
N MET A 47 -23.73 2.44 -63.86
CA MET A 47 -24.93 1.79 -64.37
C MET A 47 -26.05 2.81 -64.55
N GLU A 48 -27.00 2.50 -65.42
CA GLU A 48 -28.25 3.25 -65.56
C GLU A 48 -29.31 2.79 -64.54
N ARG A 49 -30.38 3.58 -64.40
CA ARG A 49 -31.50 3.29 -63.49
C ARG A 49 -32.27 2.02 -63.84
N ASP A 50 -32.16 1.55 -65.07
CA ASP A 50 -32.78 0.32 -65.57
C ASP A 50 -31.95 -0.94 -65.27
N GLY A 51 -30.78 -0.80 -64.64
CA GLY A 51 -29.92 -1.93 -64.30
C GLY A 51 -28.81 -2.21 -65.30
N MET A 52 -28.71 -1.45 -66.39
CA MET A 52 -27.76 -1.74 -67.48
C MET A 52 -26.38 -1.14 -67.22
N LEU A 53 -25.34 -1.90 -67.55
CA LEU A 53 -23.96 -1.48 -67.38
C LEU A 53 -23.61 -0.39 -68.41
N VAL A 54 -23.02 0.70 -67.93
CA VAL A 54 -22.45 1.76 -68.78
C VAL A 54 -20.95 1.54 -68.92
N SER A 55 -20.27 1.27 -67.80
CA SER A 55 -18.81 1.12 -67.74
C SER A 55 -18.37 0.52 -66.40
N SER A 56 -17.24 -0.17 -66.35
CA SER A 56 -16.61 -0.63 -65.09
C SER A 56 -15.09 -0.48 -65.14
N SER A 57 -14.45 -0.53 -63.97
CA SER A 57 -12.99 -0.64 -63.82
C SER A 57 -12.47 -2.05 -64.10
N THR A 58 -13.37 -3.02 -64.27
CA THR A 58 -13.05 -4.40 -64.61
C THR A 58 -12.90 -4.57 -66.13
N ASN A 59 -12.53 -5.77 -66.59
CA ASN A 59 -12.48 -6.09 -68.02
C ASN A 59 -13.86 -6.35 -68.64
N ASP A 60 -14.96 -6.01 -67.94
CA ASP A 60 -16.31 -6.16 -68.50
C ASP A 60 -16.54 -5.14 -69.61
N LEU A 61 -17.01 -5.64 -70.74
CA LEU A 61 -17.55 -4.79 -71.79
C LEU A 61 -19.00 -4.44 -71.43
N PRO A 62 -19.47 -3.22 -71.73
CA PRO A 62 -20.86 -2.82 -71.48
C PRO A 62 -21.88 -3.51 -72.40
N PHE A 63 -21.42 -4.45 -73.23
CA PHE A 63 -22.22 -5.21 -74.17
C PHE A 63 -21.67 -6.64 -74.32
N ARG A 64 -22.52 -7.54 -74.78
CA ARG A 64 -22.17 -8.90 -75.21
C ARG A 64 -22.49 -9.07 -76.70
N GLU A 65 -21.71 -9.89 -77.39
CA GLU A 65 -22.02 -10.29 -78.76
C GLU A 65 -22.99 -11.47 -78.74
N THR A 66 -24.12 -11.33 -79.44
CA THR A 66 -25.14 -12.36 -79.64
C THR A 66 -25.28 -12.63 -81.14
N ALA A 67 -25.99 -13.71 -81.50
CA ALA A 67 -26.24 -14.06 -82.91
C ALA A 67 -26.96 -12.94 -83.69
N ASP A 68 -27.70 -12.09 -82.98
CA ASP A 68 -28.50 -10.99 -83.54
C ASP A 68 -27.82 -9.60 -83.42
N GLY A 69 -26.58 -9.54 -82.91
CA GLY A 69 -25.79 -8.30 -82.82
C GLY A 69 -25.18 -8.03 -81.44
N GLN A 70 -25.03 -6.76 -81.08
CA GLN A 70 -24.55 -6.36 -79.76
C GLN A 70 -25.72 -6.08 -78.83
N GLU A 71 -25.80 -6.79 -77.72
CA GLU A 71 -26.78 -6.58 -76.66
C GLU A 71 -26.12 -5.91 -75.46
N ARG A 72 -26.81 -4.96 -74.82
CA ARG A 72 -26.31 -4.32 -73.60
C ARG A 72 -26.20 -5.35 -72.47
N LEU A 73 -25.14 -5.24 -71.65
CA LEU A 73 -24.93 -6.15 -70.53
C LEU A 73 -25.70 -5.66 -69.28
N PRO A 74 -26.60 -6.47 -68.69
CA PRO A 74 -27.14 -6.17 -67.37
C PRO A 74 -26.02 -6.17 -66.33
N THR A 75 -25.99 -5.16 -65.45
CA THR A 75 -24.90 -5.02 -64.45
C THR A 75 -24.84 -6.23 -63.52
N GLY A 76 -25.98 -6.86 -63.23
CA GLY A 76 -26.08 -8.08 -62.43
C GLY A 76 -25.48 -9.34 -63.09
N GLU A 77 -25.15 -9.29 -64.38
CA GLU A 77 -24.50 -10.37 -65.14
C GLU A 77 -23.00 -10.11 -65.40
N SER A 78 -22.42 -9.05 -64.81
CA SER A 78 -20.98 -8.73 -64.87
C SER A 78 -20.10 -9.95 -64.55
N SER A 79 -18.90 -10.05 -65.14
CA SER A 79 -17.96 -11.14 -64.82
C SER A 79 -17.38 -11.02 -63.40
N SER A 80 -17.36 -9.82 -62.81
CA SER A 80 -16.93 -9.61 -61.42
C SER A 80 -17.98 -10.07 -60.42
N ALA A 81 -17.55 -10.94 -59.49
CA ALA A 81 -18.39 -11.34 -58.36
C ALA A 81 -18.73 -10.18 -57.43
N LEU A 82 -17.86 -9.18 -57.32
CA LEU A 82 -18.05 -8.03 -56.44
C LEU A 82 -19.11 -7.08 -57.01
N ILE A 83 -19.07 -6.79 -58.32
CA ILE A 83 -20.13 -6.04 -59.00
C ILE A 83 -21.47 -6.77 -58.88
N ARG A 84 -21.53 -8.07 -59.24
CA ARG A 84 -22.79 -8.83 -59.18
C ARG A 84 -23.42 -8.80 -57.78
N SER A 85 -22.63 -9.09 -56.74
CA SER A 85 -23.14 -9.07 -55.36
C SER A 85 -23.56 -7.69 -54.89
N THR A 86 -22.88 -6.63 -55.36
CA THR A 86 -23.26 -5.24 -55.07
C THR A 86 -24.60 -4.89 -55.73
N VAL A 87 -24.80 -5.26 -57.00
CA VAL A 87 -26.06 -5.01 -57.70
C VAL A 87 -27.21 -5.77 -57.05
N THR A 88 -27.03 -7.05 -56.70
CA THR A 88 -28.04 -7.83 -55.96
C THR A 88 -28.39 -7.15 -54.64
N PHE A 89 -27.39 -6.70 -53.87
CA PHE A 89 -27.64 -5.98 -52.61
C PHE A 89 -28.40 -4.66 -52.81
N LEU A 90 -28.05 -3.87 -53.83
CA LEU A 90 -28.73 -2.61 -54.12
C LEU A 90 -30.18 -2.85 -54.59
N ASP A 91 -30.41 -3.88 -55.39
CA ASP A 91 -31.73 -4.28 -55.85
C ASP A 91 -32.61 -4.76 -54.69
N GLU A 92 -32.09 -5.63 -53.81
CA GLU A 92 -32.80 -6.07 -52.60
C GLU A 92 -33.15 -4.90 -51.67
N LYS A 93 -32.24 -3.93 -51.53
CA LYS A 93 -32.41 -2.82 -50.60
C LYS A 93 -33.36 -1.73 -51.09
N PHE A 94 -33.32 -1.40 -52.38
CA PHE A 94 -34.09 -0.29 -52.94
C PHE A 94 -35.26 -0.75 -53.79
N SER A 95 -35.29 -1.99 -54.30
CA SER A 95 -36.28 -2.56 -55.23
C SER A 95 -36.44 -1.82 -56.58
N ASN A 96 -36.01 -0.56 -56.66
CA ASN A 96 -35.95 0.26 -57.85
C ASN A 96 -34.82 1.28 -57.69
N PHE A 97 -33.85 1.23 -58.61
CA PHE A 97 -32.69 2.13 -58.60
C PHE A 97 -33.06 3.61 -58.73
N SER A 98 -34.25 3.95 -59.25
CA SER A 98 -34.77 5.33 -59.34
C SER A 98 -34.95 6.02 -57.99
N LEU A 99 -35.04 5.24 -56.90
CA LEU A 99 -35.17 5.76 -55.53
C LEU A 99 -33.85 6.33 -54.98
N ILE A 100 -32.71 6.03 -55.60
CA ILE A 100 -31.39 6.52 -55.17
C ILE A 100 -31.17 7.95 -55.70
N SER A 101 -31.85 8.92 -55.08
CA SER A 101 -31.84 10.33 -55.53
C SER A 101 -30.69 11.17 -54.96
N ARG A 102 -30.00 10.66 -53.93
CA ARG A 102 -28.87 11.31 -53.27
C ARG A 102 -27.74 10.30 -53.05
N GLU A 103 -26.54 10.80 -52.76
CA GLU A 103 -25.42 9.95 -52.37
C GLU A 103 -25.79 9.06 -51.18
N GLN A 104 -25.42 7.78 -51.26
CA GLN A 104 -25.66 6.77 -50.23
C GLN A 104 -24.36 6.03 -49.93
N GLN A 105 -24.02 5.92 -48.65
CA GLN A 105 -22.97 5.04 -48.16
C GLN A 105 -23.61 3.86 -47.44
N LEU A 106 -23.24 2.66 -47.86
CA LEU A 106 -23.87 1.42 -47.46
C LEU A 106 -22.78 0.39 -47.15
N SER A 107 -23.16 -0.66 -46.45
CA SER A 107 -22.30 -1.82 -46.30
C SER A 107 -23.11 -3.09 -46.32
N PHE A 108 -22.55 -4.14 -46.90
CA PHE A 108 -23.14 -5.47 -46.91
C PHE A 108 -22.05 -6.51 -46.65
N VAL A 109 -22.45 -7.75 -46.38
CA VAL A 109 -21.50 -8.85 -46.15
C VAL A 109 -21.69 -9.88 -47.25
N THR A 110 -20.62 -10.19 -47.97
CA THR A 110 -20.57 -11.26 -48.98
C THR A 110 -19.31 -12.08 -48.80
N ALA A 111 -19.37 -13.39 -49.01
CA ALA A 111 -18.23 -14.30 -48.81
C ALA A 111 -17.51 -14.14 -47.44
N ARG A 112 -18.25 -13.83 -46.37
CA ARG A 112 -17.76 -13.53 -45.00
C ARG A 112 -16.86 -12.28 -44.89
N GLN A 113 -16.86 -11.41 -45.89
CA GLN A 113 -16.17 -10.12 -45.85
C GLN A 113 -17.18 -8.99 -45.94
N ARG A 114 -16.96 -7.94 -45.16
CA ARG A 114 -17.75 -6.73 -45.23
C ARG A 114 -17.29 -5.90 -46.43
N GLN A 115 -18.24 -5.45 -47.22
CA GLN A 115 -18.06 -4.60 -48.39
C GLN A 115 -18.62 -3.23 -48.06
N LEU A 116 -17.86 -2.18 -48.37
CA LEU A 116 -18.29 -0.79 -48.26
C LEU A 116 -18.68 -0.30 -49.66
N VAL A 117 -19.90 0.20 -49.79
CA VAL A 117 -20.46 0.65 -51.07
C VAL A 117 -20.83 2.11 -50.96
N GLN A 118 -20.37 2.90 -51.92
CA GLN A 118 -20.84 4.26 -52.12
C GLN A 118 -21.55 4.34 -53.46
N VAL A 119 -22.78 4.83 -53.44
CA VAL A 119 -23.57 5.06 -54.65
C VAL A 119 -23.82 6.56 -54.79
N THR A 120 -23.31 7.15 -55.86
CA THR A 120 -23.47 8.56 -56.18
C THR A 120 -24.29 8.71 -57.46
N PRO A 121 -25.52 9.24 -57.39
CA PRO A 121 -26.31 9.51 -58.59
C PRO A 121 -25.74 10.71 -59.35
N TYR A 122 -25.59 10.57 -60.66
CA TYR A 122 -25.15 11.61 -61.58
C TYR A 122 -26.26 11.93 -62.56
N ARG A 123 -26.72 13.18 -62.55
CA ARG A 123 -27.73 13.69 -63.47
C ARG A 123 -27.28 14.97 -64.14
N ASP A 124 -27.54 15.08 -65.44
CA ASP A 124 -27.25 16.29 -66.19
C ASP A 124 -28.51 16.90 -66.82
N ARG A 125 -28.34 18.08 -67.44
CA ARG A 125 -29.42 18.79 -68.15
C ARG A 125 -29.77 18.18 -69.51
N TYR A 126 -29.00 17.22 -69.98
CA TYR A 126 -29.14 16.58 -71.29
C TYR A 126 -29.86 15.22 -71.20
N GLY A 127 -30.24 14.80 -69.99
CA GLY A 127 -31.03 13.59 -69.74
C GLY A 127 -30.22 12.40 -69.24
N LEU A 128 -28.93 12.58 -68.92
CA LEU A 128 -28.12 11.54 -68.32
C LEU A 128 -28.62 11.25 -66.89
N ASP A 129 -28.84 9.98 -66.55
CA ASP A 129 -29.20 9.55 -65.20
C ASP A 129 -28.45 8.26 -64.85
N TRP A 130 -27.25 8.42 -64.32
CA TRP A 130 -26.33 7.35 -63.98
C TRP A 130 -26.20 7.16 -62.48
N LEU A 131 -25.83 5.95 -62.09
CA LEU A 131 -25.38 5.59 -60.75
C LEU A 131 -23.91 5.22 -60.83
N ILE A 132 -23.07 6.02 -60.19
CA ILE A 132 -21.65 5.72 -60.00
C ILE A 132 -21.55 4.94 -58.70
N VAL A 133 -21.11 3.69 -58.78
CA VAL A 133 -21.00 2.78 -57.65
C VAL A 133 -19.54 2.44 -57.42
N VAL A 134 -19.05 2.73 -56.22
CA VAL A 134 -17.74 2.32 -55.75
C VAL A 134 -17.93 1.28 -54.66
N VAL A 135 -17.32 0.12 -54.81
CA VAL A 135 -17.35 -0.95 -53.82
C VAL A 135 -15.93 -1.34 -53.43
N VAL A 136 -15.64 -1.34 -52.13
CA VAL A 136 -14.32 -1.67 -51.60
C VAL A 136 -14.46 -2.66 -50.43
N PRO A 137 -13.72 -3.77 -50.44
CA PRO A 137 -13.67 -4.68 -49.30
C PRO A 137 -13.07 -4.01 -48.05
N GLU A 138 -13.69 -4.20 -46.88
CA GLU A 138 -13.15 -3.70 -45.60
C GLU A 138 -11.75 -4.29 -45.32
N SER A 139 -11.46 -5.49 -45.85
CA SER A 139 -10.15 -6.13 -45.75
C SER A 139 -9.02 -5.32 -46.36
N ASP A 140 -9.26 -4.52 -47.41
CA ASP A 140 -8.22 -3.72 -48.06
C ASP A 140 -7.67 -2.67 -47.09
N PHE A 141 -8.53 -2.11 -46.24
CA PHE A 141 -8.14 -1.18 -45.18
C PHE A 141 -7.59 -1.91 -43.95
N MET A 142 -8.14 -3.09 -43.62
CA MET A 142 -7.78 -3.84 -42.41
C MET A 142 -6.49 -4.66 -42.57
N ALA A 143 -6.06 -4.99 -43.79
CA ALA A 143 -4.85 -5.76 -44.04
C ALA A 143 -3.60 -5.08 -43.44
N GLN A 144 -3.48 -3.77 -43.63
CA GLN A 144 -2.40 -2.97 -43.04
C GLN A 144 -2.49 -2.89 -41.50
N ILE A 145 -3.70 -2.87 -40.94
CA ILE A 145 -3.92 -2.86 -39.48
C ILE A 145 -3.53 -4.21 -38.86
N HIS A 146 -3.88 -5.31 -39.53
CA HIS A 146 -3.60 -6.66 -39.02
C HIS A 146 -2.12 -7.04 -39.08
N GLN A 147 -1.34 -6.53 -40.03
CA GLN A 147 0.10 -6.78 -40.09
C GLN A 147 0.82 -6.23 -38.84
N ASN A 148 0.36 -5.11 -38.28
CA ASN A 148 0.89 -4.54 -37.03
C ASN A 148 0.49 -5.31 -35.77
N ARG A 149 -0.49 -6.24 -35.84
CA ARG A 149 -0.95 -6.99 -34.68
C ARG A 149 0.16 -7.82 -34.03
N ARG A 150 1.05 -8.44 -34.84
CA ARG A 150 2.13 -9.28 -34.32
C ARG A 150 3.15 -8.47 -33.51
N THR A 151 3.54 -7.31 -34.04
CA THR A 151 4.45 -6.38 -33.36
C THR A 151 3.84 -5.86 -32.06
N THR A 152 2.56 -5.47 -32.09
CA THR A 152 1.85 -5.03 -30.87
C THR A 152 1.79 -6.13 -29.82
N ILE A 153 1.48 -7.37 -30.19
CA ILE A 153 1.46 -8.50 -29.25
C ILE A 153 2.86 -8.74 -28.66
N GLN A 154 3.92 -8.70 -29.47
CA GLN A 154 5.29 -8.84 -29.00
C GLN A 154 5.69 -7.73 -28.03
N LEU A 155 5.36 -6.48 -28.33
CA LEU A 155 5.61 -5.34 -27.44
C LEU A 155 4.84 -5.48 -26.12
N CYS A 156 3.58 -5.89 -26.15
CA CYS A 156 2.78 -6.13 -24.95
C CYS A 156 3.39 -7.26 -24.09
N LEU A 157 3.85 -8.35 -24.70
CA LEU A 157 4.50 -9.45 -23.97
C LEU A 157 5.82 -9.00 -23.32
N VAL A 158 6.64 -8.23 -24.04
CA VAL A 158 7.88 -7.67 -23.50
C VAL A 158 7.58 -6.71 -22.35
N ALA A 159 6.62 -5.80 -22.53
CA ALA A 159 6.21 -4.86 -21.48
C ALA A 159 5.68 -5.59 -20.23
N LEU A 160 4.87 -6.63 -20.41
CA LEU A 160 4.36 -7.46 -19.31
C LEU A 160 5.50 -8.20 -18.58
N ALA A 161 6.45 -8.75 -19.32
CA ALA A 161 7.61 -9.42 -18.74
C ALA A 161 8.46 -8.45 -17.92
N VAL A 162 8.76 -7.27 -18.46
CA VAL A 162 9.52 -6.21 -17.76
C VAL A 162 8.78 -5.74 -16.51
N ALA A 163 7.48 -5.46 -16.61
CA ALA A 163 6.67 -5.04 -15.46
C ALA A 163 6.63 -6.13 -14.37
N SER A 164 6.47 -7.40 -14.76
CA SER A 164 6.44 -8.53 -13.82
C SER A 164 7.79 -8.73 -13.13
N VAL A 165 8.88 -8.69 -13.88
CA VAL A 165 10.25 -8.80 -13.33
C VAL A 165 10.54 -7.64 -12.39
N SER A 166 10.22 -6.40 -12.81
CA SER A 166 10.39 -5.21 -11.97
C SER A 166 9.54 -5.29 -10.70
N GLY A 167 8.29 -5.74 -10.80
CA GLY A 167 7.40 -5.90 -9.64
C GLY A 167 7.93 -6.93 -8.65
N ILE A 168 8.35 -8.11 -9.12
CA ILE A 168 8.93 -9.16 -8.28
C ILE A 168 10.23 -8.69 -7.63
N PHE A 169 11.09 -7.99 -8.38
CA PHE A 169 12.35 -7.46 -7.88
C PHE A 169 12.11 -6.43 -6.77
N THR A 170 11.25 -5.43 -7.01
CA THR A 170 10.90 -4.40 -6.03
C THR A 170 10.23 -5.01 -4.79
N ALA A 171 9.31 -5.95 -4.97
CA ALA A 171 8.64 -6.62 -3.85
C ALA A 171 9.64 -7.37 -2.97
N ARG A 172 10.59 -8.10 -3.56
CA ARG A 172 11.65 -8.79 -2.79
C ARG A 172 12.60 -7.82 -2.10
N TRP A 173 12.97 -6.74 -2.79
CA TRP A 173 13.89 -5.73 -2.27
C TRP A 173 13.32 -4.97 -1.05
N LEU A 174 12.02 -4.68 -1.02
CA LEU A 174 11.36 -4.01 0.11
C LEU A 174 10.91 -4.98 1.20
N THR A 175 10.26 -6.09 0.83
CA THR A 175 9.56 -6.96 1.81
C THR A 175 10.55 -7.71 2.70
N HIS A 176 11.67 -8.18 2.14
CA HIS A 176 12.67 -8.95 2.89
C HIS A 176 13.25 -8.18 4.11
N PRO A 177 13.75 -6.94 3.97
CA PRO A 177 14.26 -6.19 5.12
C PRO A 177 13.18 -5.81 6.13
N ILE A 178 11.96 -5.50 5.68
CA ILE A 178 10.83 -5.22 6.59
C ILE A 178 10.51 -6.45 7.45
N LEU A 179 10.46 -7.64 6.84
CA LEU A 179 10.26 -8.89 7.57
C LEU A 179 11.42 -9.17 8.53
N SER A 180 12.66 -8.87 8.15
CA SER A 180 13.82 -9.03 9.04
C SER A 180 13.73 -8.15 10.29
N VAL A 181 13.30 -6.89 10.15
CA VAL A 181 13.08 -6.00 11.31
C VAL A 181 11.92 -6.51 12.17
N ASN A 182 10.82 -6.96 11.55
CA ASN A 182 9.68 -7.51 12.29
C ASN A 182 10.07 -8.76 13.10
N GLN A 183 10.84 -9.66 12.48
CA GLN A 183 11.31 -10.87 13.14
C GLN A 183 12.20 -10.53 14.34
N ALA A 184 13.16 -9.62 14.18
CA ALA A 184 14.01 -9.18 15.28
C ALA A 184 13.21 -8.50 16.41
N ALA A 185 12.16 -7.75 16.09
CA ALA A 185 11.27 -7.17 17.09
C ALA A 185 10.54 -8.26 17.91
N ARG A 186 10.10 -9.35 17.25
CA ARG A 186 9.52 -10.51 17.94
C ARG A 186 10.54 -11.23 18.83
N ASP A 187 11.77 -11.37 18.36
CA ASP A 187 12.86 -12.00 19.14
C ASP A 187 13.17 -11.19 20.41
N ILE A 188 13.23 -9.85 20.32
CA ILE A 188 13.38 -8.96 21.47
C ILE A 188 12.21 -9.12 22.45
N ALA A 189 10.97 -9.17 21.95
CA ALA A 189 9.79 -9.38 22.78
C ALA A 189 9.81 -10.74 23.50
N ALA A 190 10.47 -11.75 22.93
CA ALA A 190 10.70 -13.06 23.54
C ALA A 190 11.91 -13.09 24.50
N GLY A 191 12.60 -11.96 24.72
CA GLY A 191 13.73 -11.84 25.65
C GLY A 191 15.11 -12.02 25.01
N GLN A 192 15.22 -12.17 23.69
CA GLN A 192 16.50 -12.30 22.98
C GLN A 192 17.02 -10.93 22.55
N LEU A 193 17.81 -10.28 23.40
CA LEU A 193 18.20 -8.86 23.27
C LEU A 193 19.47 -8.59 22.44
N ASP A 194 20.18 -9.62 21.99
CA ASP A 194 21.49 -9.46 21.31
C ASP A 194 21.40 -9.42 19.77
N ARG A 195 20.18 -9.46 19.20
CA ARG A 195 19.97 -9.40 17.75
C ARG A 195 20.15 -7.98 17.22
N GLN A 196 21.14 -7.79 16.35
CA GLN A 196 21.29 -6.58 15.55
C GLN A 196 20.67 -6.77 14.16
N VAL A 197 19.89 -5.78 13.72
CA VAL A 197 19.30 -5.77 12.38
C VAL A 197 20.15 -4.91 11.46
N ARG A 198 20.77 -5.54 10.46
CA ARG A 198 21.52 -4.83 9.42
C ARG A 198 20.76 -4.90 8.12
N VAL A 199 20.24 -3.77 7.69
CA VAL A 199 19.50 -3.65 6.43
C VAL A 199 20.36 -2.94 5.39
N ALA A 200 20.47 -3.58 4.23
CA ALA A 200 20.95 -2.94 3.01
C ALA A 200 19.73 -2.55 2.16
N GLY A 201 19.72 -1.35 1.56
CA GLY A 201 18.59 -0.88 0.77
C GLY A 201 18.48 0.64 0.71
N ILE A 202 17.26 1.14 0.58
CA ILE A 202 16.95 2.58 0.61
C ILE A 202 17.24 3.18 1.98
N ARG A 203 17.49 4.49 2.00
CA ARG A 203 17.83 5.27 3.21
C ARG A 203 16.81 5.07 4.32
N GLU A 204 15.52 5.08 3.97
CA GLU A 204 14.42 4.96 4.94
C GLU A 204 14.45 3.62 5.69
N LEU A 205 14.86 2.53 5.03
CA LEU A 205 15.02 1.22 5.67
C LEU A 205 16.28 1.17 6.55
N HIS A 206 17.33 1.89 6.17
CA HIS A 206 18.52 2.04 7.00
C HIS A 206 18.22 2.81 8.29
N ASP A 207 17.48 3.91 8.17
CA ASP A 207 17.06 4.74 9.31
C ASP A 207 16.15 3.95 10.28
N LEU A 208 15.24 3.13 9.73
CA LEU A 208 14.40 2.22 10.51
C LEU A 208 15.23 1.19 11.28
N ALA A 209 16.19 0.53 10.61
CA ALA A 209 17.08 -0.43 11.26
C ALA A 209 17.95 0.21 12.33
N GLY A 210 18.49 1.41 12.07
CA GLY A 210 19.25 2.20 13.04
C GLY A 210 18.43 2.55 14.28
N SER A 211 17.21 3.05 14.08
CA SER A 211 16.28 3.39 15.16
C SER A 211 15.90 2.17 16.00
N PHE A 212 15.62 1.04 15.35
CA PHE A 212 15.35 -0.24 16.02
C PHE A 212 16.53 -0.70 16.88
N ASN A 213 17.75 -0.70 16.33
CA ASN A 213 18.94 -1.12 17.06
C ASN A 213 19.24 -0.21 18.26
N SER A 214 18.99 1.10 18.13
CA SER A 214 19.12 2.05 19.25
C SER A 214 18.14 1.74 20.39
N MET A 215 16.88 1.44 20.04
CA MET A 215 15.87 1.02 21.01
C MET A 215 16.26 -0.29 21.70
N ALA A 216 16.69 -1.30 20.94
CA ALA A 216 17.15 -2.58 21.46
C ALA A 216 18.30 -2.40 22.45
N TYR A 217 19.27 -1.54 22.13
CA TYR A 217 20.39 -1.22 23.01
C TYR A 217 19.94 -0.57 24.32
N GLN A 218 19.02 0.40 24.26
CA GLN A 218 18.48 1.06 25.46
C GLN A 218 17.72 0.07 26.35
N LEU A 219 16.91 -0.81 25.75
CA LEU A 219 16.17 -1.86 26.47
C LEU A 219 17.13 -2.79 27.23
N ARG A 220 18.19 -3.26 26.54
CA ARG A 220 19.22 -4.12 27.14
C ARG A 220 19.93 -3.42 28.30
N LYS A 221 20.27 -2.13 28.15
CA LYS A 221 20.90 -1.34 29.22
C LYS A 221 19.96 -1.18 30.43
N SER A 222 18.68 -0.96 30.20
CA SER A 222 17.68 -0.87 31.27
C SER A 222 17.54 -2.18 32.03
N PHE A 223 17.47 -3.33 31.34
CA PHE A 223 17.45 -4.64 31.99
C PHE A 223 18.72 -4.92 32.79
N ALA A 224 19.90 -4.61 32.25
CA ALA A 224 21.16 -4.77 32.98
C ALA A 224 21.22 -3.90 34.24
N THR A 225 20.73 -2.66 34.16
CA THR A 225 20.65 -1.76 35.32
C THR A 225 19.67 -2.27 36.37
N LEU A 226 18.53 -2.82 35.93
CA LEU A 226 17.53 -3.40 36.84
C LEU A 226 18.08 -4.65 37.54
N ALA A 227 18.80 -5.51 36.82
CA ALA A 227 19.47 -6.67 37.39
C ALA A 227 20.52 -6.27 38.44
N ALA A 228 21.33 -5.25 38.16
CA ALA A 228 22.30 -4.72 39.13
C ALA A 228 21.61 -4.17 40.40
N LYS A 229 20.55 -3.35 40.24
CA LYS A 229 19.78 -2.84 41.39
C LYS A 229 19.14 -3.94 42.22
N ASN A 230 18.63 -5.01 41.59
CA ASN A 230 18.09 -6.14 42.32
C ASN A 230 19.19 -6.89 43.10
N ALA A 231 20.38 -7.05 42.53
CA ALA A 231 21.52 -7.63 43.26
C ALA A 231 21.92 -6.78 44.47
N ASP A 232 22.00 -5.45 44.30
CA ASP A 232 22.28 -4.52 45.39
C ASP A 232 21.20 -4.56 46.48
N LEU A 233 19.92 -4.65 46.10
CA LEU A 233 18.79 -4.78 47.05
C LEU A 233 18.86 -6.09 47.83
N GLU A 234 19.17 -7.21 47.19
CA GLU A 234 19.35 -8.49 47.88
C GLU A 234 20.55 -8.46 48.83
N GLN A 235 21.65 -7.81 48.44
CA GLN A 235 22.80 -7.60 49.33
C GLN A 235 22.45 -6.71 50.53
N ALA A 236 21.73 -5.61 50.31
CA ALA A 236 21.27 -4.73 51.39
C ALA A 236 20.31 -5.46 52.33
N ARG A 237 19.40 -6.28 51.78
CA ARG A 237 18.47 -7.09 52.56
C ARG A 237 19.20 -8.10 53.43
N THR A 238 20.14 -8.86 52.87
CA THR A 238 20.94 -9.83 53.64
C THR A 238 21.78 -9.18 54.73
N ALA A 239 22.41 -8.03 54.44
CA ALA A 239 23.13 -7.25 55.43
C ALA A 239 22.22 -6.73 56.56
N LEU A 240 21.01 -6.28 56.23
CA LEU A 240 20.02 -5.83 57.22
C LEU A 240 19.56 -6.99 58.11
N THR A 241 19.32 -8.17 57.54
CA THR A 241 18.96 -9.36 58.33
C THR A 241 20.08 -9.75 59.29
N ALA A 242 21.33 -9.78 58.83
CA ALA A 242 22.48 -10.07 59.68
C ALA A 242 22.67 -9.03 60.79
N ALA A 243 22.45 -7.74 60.48
CA ALA A 243 22.52 -6.67 61.47
C ALA A 243 21.39 -6.79 62.52
N ASN A 244 20.18 -7.20 62.12
CA ASN A 244 19.09 -7.46 63.05
C ASN A 244 19.39 -8.64 63.97
N GLU A 245 19.91 -9.75 63.45
CA GLU A 245 20.34 -10.90 64.26
C GLU A 245 21.41 -10.48 65.29
N GLN A 246 22.43 -9.72 64.87
CA GLN A 246 23.43 -9.18 65.79
C GLN A 246 22.84 -8.25 66.86
N LEU A 247 21.80 -7.49 66.51
CA LEU A 247 21.13 -6.61 67.45
C LEU A 247 20.32 -7.41 68.48
N GLU A 248 19.63 -8.47 68.04
CA GLU A 248 18.90 -9.40 68.92
C GLU A 248 19.87 -10.08 69.90
N ASP A 249 20.99 -10.64 69.43
CA ASP A 249 22.03 -11.24 70.27
C ASP A 249 22.54 -10.25 71.33
N LYS A 250 22.78 -9.00 70.92
CA LYS A 250 23.28 -7.95 71.82
C LYS A 250 22.23 -7.51 72.83
N VAL A 251 20.95 -7.47 72.44
CA VAL A 251 19.84 -7.19 73.37
C VAL A 251 19.72 -8.32 74.39
N GLU A 252 19.84 -9.57 73.97
CA GLU A 252 19.83 -10.73 74.88
C GLU A 252 21.00 -10.67 75.88
N GLU A 253 22.21 -10.40 75.40
CA GLU A 253 23.40 -10.23 76.25
C GLU A 253 23.21 -9.11 77.28
N ARG A 254 22.72 -7.93 76.84
CA ARG A 254 22.47 -6.79 77.72
C ARG A 254 21.36 -7.06 78.73
N THR A 255 20.33 -7.82 78.33
CA THR A 255 19.25 -8.23 79.23
C THR A 255 19.78 -9.19 80.30
N ALA A 256 20.65 -10.14 79.93
CA ALA A 256 21.31 -11.03 80.88
C ALA A 256 22.23 -10.27 81.84
N GLN A 257 23.03 -9.30 81.35
CA GLN A 257 23.86 -8.43 82.17
C GLN A 257 23.03 -7.61 83.18
N LEU A 258 21.89 -7.04 82.73
CA LEU A 258 20.98 -6.29 83.60
C LEU A 258 20.32 -7.19 84.66
N LEU A 259 19.93 -8.41 84.30
CA LEU A 259 19.40 -9.38 85.27
C LEU A 259 20.44 -9.73 86.33
N HIS A 260 21.70 -9.97 85.92
CA HIS A 260 22.81 -10.21 86.85
C HIS A 260 23.05 -9.03 87.78
N ALA A 261 23.17 -7.81 87.23
CA ALA A 261 23.38 -6.60 88.03
C ALA A 261 22.22 -6.32 88.99
N ASN A 262 20.97 -6.54 88.56
CA ASN A 262 19.81 -6.42 89.44
C ASN A 262 19.82 -7.45 90.57
N ALA A 263 20.21 -8.70 90.30
CA ALA A 263 20.34 -9.73 91.32
C ALA A 263 21.45 -9.38 92.33
N GLU A 264 22.57 -8.82 91.86
CA GLU A 264 23.67 -8.36 92.70
C GLU A 264 23.25 -7.18 93.59
N ILE A 265 22.57 -6.17 93.04
CA ILE A 265 21.99 -5.05 93.81
C ILE A 265 21.00 -5.55 94.85
N ALA A 266 20.12 -6.49 94.49
CA ALA A 266 19.18 -7.09 95.44
C ALA A 266 19.92 -7.79 96.59
N GLY A 267 20.99 -8.53 96.30
CA GLY A 267 21.84 -9.15 97.31
C GLY A 267 22.59 -8.16 98.19
N LEU A 268 23.11 -7.07 97.61
CA LEU A 268 23.76 -5.98 98.35
C LEU A 268 22.77 -5.24 99.26
N ASN A 269 21.56 -4.96 98.78
CA ASN A 269 20.49 -4.37 99.58
C ASN A 269 20.13 -5.27 100.76
N GLN A 270 20.01 -6.59 100.58
CA GLN A 270 19.77 -7.52 101.69
C GLN A 270 20.92 -7.51 102.72
N ARG A 271 22.18 -7.44 102.28
CA ARG A 271 23.32 -7.31 103.20
C ARG A 271 23.29 -5.99 103.95
N LEU A 272 22.98 -4.89 103.26
CA LEU A 272 22.88 -3.56 103.86
C LEU A 272 21.74 -3.51 104.89
N GLU A 273 20.59 -4.12 104.60
CA GLU A 273 19.48 -4.25 105.57
C GLU A 273 19.90 -5.06 106.79
N ALA A 274 20.59 -6.19 106.60
CA ALA A 274 21.11 -7.00 107.71
C ALA A 274 22.16 -6.25 108.54
N GLU A 275 23.05 -5.50 107.89
CA GLU A 275 24.08 -4.69 108.55
C GLU A 275 23.49 -3.50 109.28
N ASN A 276 22.48 -2.82 108.72
CA ASN A 276 21.72 -1.77 109.40
C ASN A 276 20.97 -2.33 110.62
N LEU A 277 20.35 -3.50 110.50
CA LEU A 277 19.68 -4.16 111.63
C LEU A 277 20.69 -4.49 112.74
N ARG A 278 21.87 -5.00 112.36
CA ARG A 278 22.97 -5.27 113.30
C ARG A 278 23.53 -3.98 113.93
N MET A 279 23.70 -2.92 113.15
CA MET A 279 24.21 -1.65 113.65
C MET A 279 23.20 -1.00 114.61
N SER A 280 21.91 -1.12 114.32
CA SER A 280 20.83 -0.72 115.23
C SER A 280 20.89 -1.48 116.56
N THR A 281 21.10 -2.81 116.53
CA THR A 281 21.23 -3.59 117.77
C THR A 281 22.51 -3.27 118.54
N GLU A 282 23.65 -3.04 117.87
CA GLU A 282 24.89 -2.60 118.52
C GLU A 282 24.74 -1.21 119.15
N LEU A 283 24.09 -0.27 118.45
CA LEU A 283 23.76 1.07 118.99
C LEU A 283 22.82 0.98 120.19
N GLU A 284 21.84 0.08 120.17
CA GLU A 284 20.92 -0.14 121.29
C GLU A 284 21.65 -0.71 122.53
N ILE A 285 22.62 -1.61 122.32
CA ILE A 285 23.51 -2.12 123.37
C ILE A 285 24.42 -1.01 123.92
N ALA A 286 25.01 -0.19 123.04
CA ALA A 286 25.86 0.92 123.44
C ALA A 286 25.10 1.97 124.26
N LYS A 287 23.86 2.32 123.86
CA LYS A 287 22.97 3.18 124.64
C LYS A 287 22.64 2.57 126.01
N ARG A 288 22.40 1.26 126.09
CA ARG A 288 22.18 0.58 127.38
C ARG A 288 23.41 0.60 128.28
N LEU A 289 24.61 0.40 127.73
CA LEU A 289 25.86 0.50 128.48
C LEU A 289 26.12 1.94 128.97
N GLN A 290 25.82 2.95 128.14
CA GLN A 290 25.97 4.36 128.51
C GLN A 290 25.11 4.74 129.73
N VAL A 291 23.93 4.15 129.89
CA VAL A 291 23.05 4.38 131.05
C VAL A 291 23.56 3.69 132.33
N VAL A 292 24.38 2.64 132.23
CA VAL A 292 24.94 1.91 133.38
C VAL A 292 26.20 2.59 133.95
N VAL A 293 26.86 3.45 133.17
CA VAL A 293 28.10 4.16 133.56
C VAL A 293 27.81 5.58 134.09
N LEU A 294 26.58 6.08 133.95
CA LEU A 294 26.17 7.37 134.54
C LEU A 294 25.94 7.21 136.06
N PRO A 295 26.60 8.01 136.92
CA PRO A 295 26.50 7.90 138.37
C PRO A 295 25.07 8.21 138.83
N ARG A 296 24.61 7.48 139.85
CA ARG A 296 23.28 7.70 140.46
C ARG A 296 23.34 8.95 141.34
N ASP A 297 22.27 9.75 141.37
CA ASP A 297 22.21 11.05 142.08
C ASP A 297 22.70 11.04 143.55
N ARG A 298 22.67 9.88 144.22
CA ARG A 298 23.18 9.73 145.60
C ARG A 298 24.70 9.71 145.72
N GLU A 299 25.45 9.46 144.64
CA GLU A 299 26.92 9.45 144.64
C GLU A 299 27.52 10.84 144.36
N LEU A 300 26.69 11.81 143.93
CA LEU A 300 27.09 13.19 143.62
C LEU A 300 27.08 14.15 144.84
N GLU A 301 26.58 13.74 146.01
CA GLU A 301 26.49 14.59 147.21
C GLU A 301 27.62 14.35 148.25
N GLN A 302 28.55 13.40 148.03
CA GLN A 302 29.59 13.03 149.02
C GLN A 302 31.02 13.50 148.70
N ILE A 303 31.20 14.40 147.74
CA ILE A 303 32.54 14.91 147.38
C ILE A 303 32.56 16.43 147.56
N ASP A 304 33.14 16.89 148.67
CA ASP A 304 33.38 18.30 148.97
C ASP A 304 34.43 18.88 147.99
N GLY A 305 34.05 19.95 147.28
CA GLY A 305 34.98 20.82 146.55
C GLY A 305 35.02 20.70 145.03
N LEU A 306 33.89 20.49 144.34
CA LEU A 306 33.85 20.50 142.87
C LEU A 306 32.79 21.46 142.30
N GLU A 307 33.18 22.71 142.08
CA GLU A 307 32.59 23.55 141.03
C GLU A 307 33.18 23.10 139.69
N ILE A 308 32.41 22.41 138.85
CA ILE A 308 32.76 22.22 137.43
C ILE A 308 31.95 23.20 136.61
N ALA A 309 32.58 24.34 136.31
CA ALA A 309 32.25 25.15 135.15
C ALA A 309 32.80 24.44 133.90
N GLY A 310 31.90 23.87 133.09
CA GLY A 310 32.22 23.21 131.82
C GLY A 310 31.64 24.00 130.65
N TRP A 311 32.48 24.87 130.10
CA TRP A 311 32.29 25.59 128.84
C TRP A 311 32.20 24.60 127.67
N MET A 312 31.21 24.73 126.79
CA MET A 312 31.03 23.89 125.61
C MET A 312 30.80 24.78 124.39
N ASP A 313 31.73 24.71 123.44
CA ASP A 313 31.71 25.41 122.16
C ASP A 313 30.93 24.55 121.15
N PRO A 314 29.92 25.09 120.44
CA PRO A 314 29.18 24.33 119.44
C PRO A 314 29.98 24.23 118.13
N ALA A 315 30.22 23.02 117.66
CA ALA A 315 30.57 22.79 116.26
C ALA A 315 29.27 22.51 115.50
N ASP A 316 28.92 23.42 114.60
CA ASP A 316 27.80 23.30 113.65
C ASP A 316 28.19 22.44 112.42
N GLU A 317 27.17 21.70 111.98
CA GLU A 317 26.92 20.94 110.72
C GLU A 317 27.78 19.71 110.34
#